data_AF-A0A3E0W1B6-F1
#
_entry.id   AF-A0A3E0W1B6-F1
#
_cell.length_a   1.000
_cell.length_b   1.000
_cell.length_c   1.000
_cell.angle_alpha   90.00
_cell.angle_beta   90.00
_cell.angle_gamma   90.00
#
_symmetry.space_group_name_H-M   'P 1'
#
loop_
_entity.id
_entity.type
_entity.pdbx_description
1 polymer ?
#
loop_
_entity_poly.entity_id
_entity_poly.type
_entity_poly.pdbx_seq_one_letter_code
_entity_poly.pdbx_strand_id
1 'polypeptide(L)'
;MIEQAHVVIDERVFYRDIKPYDAPQELAELHGPSQGQMVLPINVYWGPAHTFDLDNKSDVVEAYQAVLREGRVKDQAEILNSGLLVSVWPQLLLPARVQALWENRFPILAAA
;
A
#
# COMPACT_ATOMS: atom_id res chain seq x y z
N MET A 1 28.69 -24.34 -26.93
CA MET A 1 28.39 -24.73 -25.54
C MET A 1 27.43 -23.69 -25.00
N ILE A 2 26.20 -24.08 -24.66
CA ILE A 2 25.21 -23.17 -24.07
C ILE A 2 25.04 -23.63 -22.64
N GLU A 3 25.50 -22.80 -21.70
CA GLU A 3 25.37 -23.02 -20.26
C GLU A 3 23.91 -22.80 -19.88
N GLN A 4 23.21 -23.88 -19.52
CA GLN A 4 21.84 -23.79 -19.02
C GLN A 4 21.89 -23.29 -17.58
N ALA A 5 21.43 -22.06 -17.35
CA ALA A 5 21.17 -21.53 -16.03
C ALA A 5 20.05 -22.36 -15.39
N HIS A 6 20.42 -23.22 -14.45
CA HIS A 6 19.47 -23.98 -13.64
C HIS A 6 18.81 -23.00 -12.67
N VAL A 7 17.54 -22.66 -12.92
CA VAL A 7 16.74 -21.92 -11.94
C VAL A 7 16.51 -22.87 -10.75
N VAL A 8 17.19 -22.61 -9.65
CA VAL A 8 16.95 -23.33 -8.39
C VAL A 8 15.57 -22.90 -7.90
N ILE A 9 14.61 -23.81 -7.97
CA ILE A 9 13.28 -23.60 -7.42
C ILE A 9 13.38 -23.85 -5.91
N ASP A 10 13.30 -22.80 -5.10
CA ASP A 10 13.16 -22.93 -3.66
C ASP A 10 11.73 -23.42 -3.36
N GLU A 11 11.58 -24.63 -2.82
CA GLU A 11 10.28 -25.22 -2.48
C GLU A 11 9.60 -24.53 -1.28
N ARG A 12 10.31 -23.63 -0.58
CA ARG A 12 9.76 -22.91 0.57
C ARG A 12 8.83 -21.80 0.12
N VAL A 13 7.61 -21.85 0.63
CA VAL A 13 6.63 -20.77 0.49
C VAL A 13 6.71 -19.89 1.73
N PHE A 14 7.14 -18.63 1.57
CA PHE A 14 7.08 -17.66 2.65
C PHE A 14 5.71 -16.98 2.68
N TYR A 15 5.29 -16.50 3.86
CA TYR A 15 4.02 -15.78 3.99
C TYR A 15 3.88 -14.60 3.01
N ARG A 16 4.97 -13.85 2.79
CA ARG A 16 5.01 -12.74 1.82
C ARG A 16 4.71 -13.16 0.38
N ASP A 17 4.90 -14.44 0.04
CA ASP A 17 4.69 -14.96 -1.31
C ASP A 17 3.21 -15.27 -1.57
N ILE A 18 2.44 -15.56 -0.51
CA ILE A 18 1.04 -15.99 -0.60
C ILE A 18 0.03 -14.98 -0.07
N LYS A 19 0.45 -13.99 0.73
CA LYS A 19 -0.46 -12.96 1.23
C LYS A 19 -1.18 -12.27 0.05
N PRO A 20 -2.53 -12.27 0.01
CA PRO A 20 -3.26 -11.52 -1.02
C PRO A 20 -3.21 -10.02 -0.71
N TYR A 21 -3.24 -9.21 -1.76
CA TYR A 21 -3.33 -7.76 -1.68
C TYR A 21 -4.40 -7.27 -2.64
N ASP A 22 -5.13 -6.25 -2.21
CA ASP A 22 -6.18 -5.60 -2.99
C ASP A 22 -5.71 -4.24 -3.52
N ALA A 23 -6.34 -3.81 -4.61
CA ALA A 23 -6.29 -2.44 -5.13
C ALA A 23 -7.65 -2.12 -5.76
N PRO A 24 -8.10 -0.85 -5.70
CA PRO A 24 -9.28 -0.42 -6.45
C PRO A 24 -9.04 -0.51 -7.97
N GLN A 25 -10.11 -0.37 -8.76
CA GLN A 25 -9.98 -0.41 -10.22
C GLN A 25 -9.39 0.90 -10.75
N GLU A 26 -9.73 2.02 -10.13
CA GLU A 26 -9.33 3.37 -10.54
C GLU A 26 -8.80 4.18 -9.34
N LEU A 27 -7.78 5.01 -9.59
CA LEU A 27 -7.22 5.88 -8.55
C LEU A 27 -8.22 6.94 -8.09
N ALA A 28 -9.19 7.28 -8.94
CA ALA A 28 -10.26 8.24 -8.63
C ALA A 28 -11.23 7.74 -7.56
N GLU A 29 -11.26 6.43 -7.26
CA GLU A 29 -12.09 5.83 -6.20
C GLU A 29 -11.54 6.14 -4.78
N LEU A 30 -10.36 6.75 -4.68
CA LEU A 30 -9.73 7.11 -3.42
C LEU A 30 -10.25 8.46 -2.91
N HIS A 31 -11.22 8.39 -2.00
CA HIS A 31 -12.00 9.53 -1.50
C HIS A 31 -11.69 9.93 -0.06
N GLY A 32 -10.63 9.36 0.51
CA GLY A 32 -10.22 9.64 1.88
C GLY A 32 -9.85 11.11 2.11
N PRO A 33 -9.82 11.53 3.38
CA PRO A 33 -9.45 12.88 3.75
C PRO A 33 -8.01 13.21 3.36
N SER A 34 -7.74 14.48 3.05
CA SER A 34 -6.40 14.96 2.68
C SER A 34 -5.71 15.80 3.78
N GLN A 35 -6.40 16.07 4.89
CA GLN A 35 -5.93 16.93 5.99
C GLN A 35 -6.71 16.60 7.28
N GLY A 36 -6.19 17.04 8.42
CA GLY A 36 -6.81 16.82 9.73
C GLY A 36 -6.65 15.39 10.25
N GLN A 37 -7.44 15.03 11.25
CA GLN A 37 -7.30 13.77 11.98
C GLN A 37 -8.03 12.62 11.29
N MET A 38 -7.37 11.46 11.22
CA MET A 38 -7.89 10.23 10.63
C MET A 38 -7.77 9.07 11.61
N VAL A 39 -8.82 8.28 11.71
CA VAL A 39 -8.87 7.12 12.62
C VAL A 39 -8.88 5.84 11.79
N LEU A 40 -7.85 5.00 11.93
CA LEU A 40 -7.79 3.72 11.24
C LEU A 40 -8.61 2.66 11.97
N PRO A 41 -9.38 1.83 11.24
CA PRO A 41 -10.15 0.76 11.84
C PRO A 41 -9.23 -0.40 12.25
N ILE A 42 -9.68 -1.19 13.23
CA ILE A 42 -8.88 -2.28 13.83
C ILE A 42 -8.51 -3.39 12.82
N ASN A 43 -9.23 -3.55 11.72
CA ASN A 43 -8.85 -4.50 10.65
C ASN A 43 -7.63 -4.02 9.84
N VAL A 44 -7.29 -2.74 9.90
CA VAL A 44 -6.18 -2.13 9.17
C VAL A 44 -4.97 -1.90 10.08
N TYR A 45 -5.19 -1.47 11.32
CA TYR A 45 -4.11 -1.11 12.24
C TYR A 45 -4.35 -1.64 13.66
N TRP A 46 -3.39 -2.39 14.18
CA TRP A 46 -3.45 -3.06 15.50
C TRP A 46 -2.53 -2.44 16.56
N GLY A 47 -1.95 -1.26 16.29
CA GLY A 47 -1.10 -0.55 17.24
C GLY A 47 -1.89 0.16 18.35
N PRO A 48 -1.19 0.69 19.37
CA PRO A 48 -1.82 1.23 20.59
C PRO A 48 -2.60 2.54 20.37
N ALA A 49 -2.21 3.35 19.40
CA ALA A 49 -2.92 4.58 18.99
C ALA A 49 -3.24 4.49 17.50
N HIS A 50 -4.51 4.63 17.14
CA HIS A 50 -5.01 4.45 15.77
C HIS A 50 -5.52 5.75 15.15
N THR A 51 -5.16 6.89 15.75
CA THR A 51 -5.45 8.23 15.25
C THR A 51 -4.17 8.83 14.68
N PHE A 52 -4.26 9.35 13.46
CA PHE A 52 -3.16 9.86 12.66
C PHE A 52 -3.47 11.27 12.19
N ASP A 53 -2.50 12.17 12.29
CA ASP A 53 -2.63 13.55 11.82
C ASP A 53 -2.16 13.66 10.35
N LEU A 54 -3.08 13.94 9.43
CA LEU A 54 -2.76 14.08 8.01
C LEU A 54 -1.97 15.35 7.68
N ASP A 55 -1.86 16.30 8.62
CA ASP A 55 -0.97 17.45 8.50
C ASP A 55 0.48 17.09 8.90
N ASN A 56 0.70 15.90 9.46
CA ASN A 56 2.01 15.32 9.75
C ASN A 56 2.38 14.24 8.72
N LYS A 57 3.45 14.50 7.97
CA LYS A 57 3.93 13.61 6.91
C LYS A 57 4.28 12.20 7.39
N SER A 58 4.84 12.05 8.60
CA SER A 58 5.19 10.73 9.15
C SER A 58 3.94 9.90 9.46
N ASP A 59 2.90 10.55 9.99
CA ASP A 59 1.62 9.92 10.30
C ASP A 59 0.90 9.48 9.01
N VAL A 60 0.93 10.30 7.95
CA VAL A 60 0.41 9.93 6.63
C VAL A 60 1.12 8.68 6.10
N VAL A 61 2.45 8.66 6.14
CA VAL A 61 3.25 7.51 5.66
C VAL A 61 2.92 6.26 6.47
N GLU A 62 2.86 6.34 7.80
CA GLU A 62 2.53 5.21 8.65
C GLU A 62 1.13 4.67 8.35
N ALA A 63 0.13 5.55 8.30
CA ALA A 63 -1.25 5.17 8.06
C ALA A 63 -1.44 4.56 6.67
N TYR A 64 -0.87 5.17 5.63
CA TYR A 64 -1.04 4.70 4.26
C TYR A 64 -0.33 3.36 4.03
N GLN A 65 0.84 3.13 4.65
CA GLN A 65 1.47 1.81 4.64
C GLN A 65 0.58 0.75 5.29
N ALA A 66 -0.08 1.05 6.41
CA ALA A 66 -0.98 0.10 7.05
C ALA A 66 -2.17 -0.25 6.14
N VAL A 67 -2.82 0.76 5.56
CA VAL A 67 -3.95 0.57 4.64
C VAL A 67 -3.56 -0.24 3.41
N LEU A 68 -2.41 0.03 2.80
CA LEU A 68 -1.95 -0.71 1.62
C LEU A 68 -1.52 -2.15 1.93
N ARG A 69 -1.06 -2.42 3.15
CA ARG A 69 -0.64 -3.75 3.58
C ARG A 69 -1.79 -4.62 4.07
N GLU A 70 -2.81 -4.03 4.67
CA GLU A 70 -3.85 -4.76 5.43
C GLU A 70 -5.28 -4.46 4.97
N GLY A 71 -5.53 -3.28 4.38
CA GLY A 71 -6.86 -2.83 3.98
C GLY A 71 -7.37 -3.54 2.72
N ARG A 72 -8.69 -3.77 2.68
CA ARG A 72 -9.41 -4.20 1.48
C ARG A 72 -9.77 -3.01 0.61
N VAL A 73 -10.27 -3.26 -0.59
CA VAL A 73 -10.72 -2.21 -1.53
C VAL A 73 -11.60 -1.14 -0.86
N LYS A 74 -12.53 -1.56 0.01
CA LYS A 74 -13.40 -0.62 0.74
C LYS A 74 -12.60 0.29 1.68
N ASP A 75 -11.71 -0.28 2.50
CA ASP A 75 -10.86 0.48 3.41
C ASP A 75 -9.97 1.45 2.62
N GLN A 76 -9.40 0.98 1.50
CA GLN A 76 -8.55 1.79 0.62
C GLN A 76 -9.31 2.98 0.04
N ALA A 77 -10.53 2.77 -0.47
CA ALA A 77 -11.37 3.83 -1.04
C ALA A 77 -11.81 4.88 0.00
N GLU A 78 -12.13 4.45 1.22
CA GLU A 78 -12.60 5.33 2.30
C GLU A 78 -11.46 6.09 3.00
N ILE A 79 -10.25 5.53 3.03
CA ILE A 79 -9.14 6.05 3.85
C ILE A 79 -8.08 6.78 3.01
N LEU A 80 -7.75 6.28 1.81
CA LEU A 80 -6.71 6.88 0.99
C LEU A 80 -7.26 8.06 0.19
N ASN A 81 -6.46 9.10 0.06
CA ASN A 81 -6.68 10.22 -0.85
C ASN A 81 -5.72 10.07 -2.04
N SER A 82 -6.23 10.16 -3.28
CA SER A 82 -5.43 9.98 -4.48
C SER A 82 -4.23 10.94 -4.59
N GLY A 83 -4.45 12.24 -4.36
CA GLY A 83 -3.39 13.24 -4.45
C GLY A 83 -2.34 13.08 -3.35
N LEU A 84 -2.78 12.80 -2.13
CA LEU A 84 -1.86 12.56 -1.02
C LEU A 84 -1.05 11.27 -1.24
N LEU A 85 -1.70 10.20 -1.72
CA LEU A 85 -1.04 8.93 -2.03
C LEU A 85 0.08 9.12 -3.05
N VAL A 86 -0.19 9.82 -4.17
CA VAL A 86 0.83 10.13 -5.18
C VAL A 86 1.99 10.91 -4.56
N SER A 87 1.70 11.90 -3.72
CA SER A 87 2.71 12.73 -3.05
C SER A 87 3.62 11.95 -2.08
N VAL A 88 3.07 10.97 -1.36
CA VAL A 88 3.84 10.18 -0.39
C VAL A 88 4.38 8.86 -0.94
N TRP A 89 3.95 8.42 -2.13
CA TRP A 89 4.31 7.12 -2.70
C TRP A 89 5.81 6.79 -2.63
N PRO A 90 6.74 7.70 -2.99
CA PRO A 90 8.19 7.41 -2.97
C PRO A 90 8.76 7.14 -1.57
N GLN A 91 8.00 7.42 -0.52
CA GLN A 91 8.43 7.29 0.89
C GLN A 91 7.83 6.04 1.55
N LEU A 92 6.87 5.38 0.89
CA LEU A 92 6.20 4.20 1.44
C LEU A 92 7.13 2.98 1.32
N LEU A 93 7.42 2.36 2.46
CA LEU A 93 8.11 1.08 2.51
C LEU A 93 7.08 -0.03 2.31
N LEU A 94 6.88 -0.48 1.09
CA LEU A 94 5.87 -1.50 0.77
C LEU A 94 6.50 -2.86 0.43
N PRO A 95 5.80 -3.98 0.68
CA PRO A 95 6.16 -5.24 0.07
C PRO A 95 6.19 -5.10 -1.46
N ALA A 96 7.19 -5.68 -2.13
CA ALA A 96 7.37 -5.57 -3.58
C ALA A 96 6.11 -5.97 -4.39
N ARG A 97 5.33 -6.95 -3.90
CA ARG A 97 4.06 -7.37 -4.52
C ARG A 97 2.97 -6.31 -4.43
N VAL A 98 2.93 -5.51 -3.37
CA VAL A 98 2.01 -4.37 -3.23
C VAL A 98 2.43 -3.27 -4.19
N GLN A 99 3.71 -2.91 -4.18
CA GLN A 99 4.24 -1.88 -5.06
C GLN A 99 3.97 -2.22 -6.54
N ALA A 100 4.32 -3.43 -6.97
CA ALA A 100 4.07 -3.89 -8.33
C ALA A 100 2.57 -3.94 -8.69
N LEU A 101 1.70 -4.37 -7.78
CA LEU A 101 0.25 -4.38 -8.01
C LEU A 101 -0.27 -2.96 -8.27
N TRP A 102 0.10 -2.02 -7.41
CA TRP A 102 -0.39 -0.65 -7.45
C TRP A 102 0.23 0.16 -8.60
N GLU A 103 1.53 0.01 -8.89
CA GLU A 103 2.17 0.70 -10.02
C GLU A 103 1.71 0.17 -11.38
N ASN A 104 1.48 -1.15 -11.52
CA ASN A 104 0.89 -1.71 -12.74
C ASN A 104 -0.55 -1.22 -12.95
N ARG A 105 -1.30 -1.03 -11.86
CA ARG A 105 -2.68 -0.54 -11.90
C ARG A 105 -2.75 0.97 -12.13
N PHE A 106 -1.83 1.73 -11.53
CA PHE A 106 -1.78 3.19 -11.53
C PHE A 106 -0.36 3.65 -11.93
N PRO A 107 -0.04 3.73 -13.23
CA PRO A 107 1.31 4.06 -13.70
C PRO A 107 1.86 5.41 -13.20
N ILE A 108 0.99 6.34 -12.80
CA ILE A 108 1.39 7.62 -12.19
C ILE A 108 2.19 7.44 -10.89
N LEU A 109 1.97 6.37 -10.14
CA LEU A 109 2.67 6.09 -8.88
C LEU A 109 4.15 5.74 -9.13
N ALA A 110 4.45 5.05 -10.22
CA ALA A 110 5.84 4.73 -10.59
C ALA A 110 6.62 5.96 -11.11
N ALA A 111 5.90 7.03 -11.49
CA ALA A 111 6.48 8.27 -12.00
C ALA A 111 6.59 9.38 -10.92
N ALA A 112 6.15 9.10 -9.69
CA ALA A 112 6.10 10.04 -8.57
C ALA A 112 7.45 10.26 -7.88
#